data_AF-A0A099NZ79-F1
#
_entry.id   AF-A0A099NZ79-F1
#
_cell.length_a   1.000
_cell.length_b   1.000
_cell.length_c   1.000
_cell.angle_alpha   90.00
_cell.angle_beta   90.00
_cell.angle_gamma   90.00
#
_symmetry.space_group_name_H-M   'P 1'
#
loop_
_entity.id
_entity.type
_entity.pdbx_description
1 polymer ?
#
loop_
_entity_poly.entity_id
_entity_poly.type
_entity_poly.pdbx_seq_one_letter_code
_entity_poly.pdbx_strand_id
1 'polypeptide(L)'
;MALKRRKLNNSGILSNSYIPPLRATQIDRELQKLPPDSLYNLTHLWLSIPSTQPVPNAYLRRKGYTKSSLADTFLTKLKSLKNFKNKTQLKKKLINTILVEFYPNGLNTLQLAQIDVQLLVDRPTSSSWISSTVKIVNGSSDIPSNEEDISNDERNDKISKLTNYTFSLDSQLFLDKFIANLANLYLTHVYISRHPYFPLIMIRVQMYDYTYHRSSATHSEVFQDLTNRALFKSEKMKFNEDLDRILNNKNNRTPNQEINTNLQRQVRLQIQPQVRSHKPFYILLPISSPHVIHSVFPPDDVCSRLILQTLETTLANDDFYKVNRPCEAKTNKLDTNTSIITSRKIRIFRDADIPKPIKNLNTMFLLRGISRFGSSLGAWAPYAEGIVDMDIFENELKHLIVQPEEMIELDGHSDDDLQGRPKAEDRKQRKIISALKFKGTLKRIKPKKLYKCNGNHGDSDDYNDASIDLEEYEQNNENFFESEQKRLQNRYASAVPINESKFEIKAQLEKKKTQGNEKDVFSFTMELTGSDVYGGLHELADQGVIDPCKIPDWLTGEVPMGGTVVNGKLRTKR
;
A
#
# COMPACT_ATOMS: atom_id res chain seq x y z
N MET A 1 40.73 -36.51 1.74
CA MET A 1 40.49 -35.05 1.73
C MET A 1 39.02 -34.79 1.48
N ALA A 2 38.25 -34.50 2.54
CA ALA A 2 36.85 -34.14 2.39
C ALA A 2 36.74 -32.72 1.80
N LEU A 3 36.23 -32.62 0.57
CA LEU A 3 35.82 -31.35 -0.03
C LEU A 3 34.76 -30.72 0.88
N LYS A 4 35.16 -29.73 1.68
CA LYS A 4 34.22 -28.81 2.34
C LYS A 4 33.31 -28.24 1.25
N ARG A 5 32.07 -28.72 1.18
CA ARG A 5 31.00 -28.05 0.44
C ARG A 5 30.98 -26.60 0.95
N ARG A 6 31.48 -25.66 0.15
CA ARG A 6 31.25 -24.23 0.39
C ARG A 6 29.73 -24.09 0.39
N LYS A 7 29.12 -23.77 1.54
CA LYS A 7 27.76 -23.23 1.56
C LYS A 7 27.80 -22.04 0.61
N LEU A 8 27.12 -22.15 -0.53
CA LEU A 8 26.91 -21.00 -1.40
C LEU A 8 26.07 -20.05 -0.55
N ASN A 9 26.72 -19.02 0.01
CA ASN A 9 25.99 -17.93 0.65
C ASN A 9 25.07 -17.34 -0.44
N ASN A 10 23.76 -17.28 -0.18
CA ASN A 10 22.75 -16.77 -1.12
C ASN A 10 23.21 -15.45 -1.76
N SER A 11 23.76 -15.52 -2.98
CA SER A 11 24.48 -14.42 -3.63
C SER A 11 23.55 -13.34 -4.19
N GLY A 12 22.24 -13.59 -4.20
CA GLY A 12 21.21 -12.64 -4.62
C GLY A 12 20.56 -11.82 -3.51
N ILE A 13 20.88 -12.06 -2.23
CA ILE A 13 20.29 -11.27 -1.12
C ILE A 13 21.11 -10.00 -0.91
N LEU A 14 20.46 -8.86 -1.04
CA LEU A 14 21.08 -7.57 -0.78
C LEU A 14 21.01 -7.22 0.71
N SER A 15 22.16 -6.92 1.31
CA SER A 15 22.23 -6.53 2.72
C SER A 15 21.54 -5.19 2.98
N ASN A 16 20.97 -5.03 4.18
CA ASN A 16 20.42 -3.76 4.68
C ASN A 16 21.43 -2.61 4.69
N SER A 17 22.73 -2.93 4.78
CA SER A 17 23.81 -1.94 4.81
C SER A 17 24.31 -1.55 3.41
N TYR A 18 23.79 -2.17 2.34
CA TYR A 18 24.16 -1.83 0.98
C TYR A 18 23.65 -0.43 0.62
N ILE A 19 24.47 0.35 -0.08
CA ILE A 19 24.10 1.69 -0.56
C ILE A 19 23.97 1.59 -2.08
N PRO A 20 22.75 1.67 -2.64
CA PRO A 20 22.57 1.65 -4.08
C PRO A 20 23.14 2.93 -4.72
N PRO A 21 23.67 2.85 -5.95
CA PRO A 21 24.25 3.99 -6.66
C PRO A 21 23.15 4.93 -7.19
N LEU A 22 22.44 5.61 -6.28
CA LEU A 22 21.42 6.61 -6.61
C LEU A 22 22.03 8.01 -6.67
N ARG A 23 21.51 8.86 -7.57
CA ARG A 23 21.93 10.26 -7.63
C ARG A 23 21.39 11.01 -6.41
N ALA A 24 22.16 11.95 -5.87
CA ALA A 24 21.73 12.78 -4.74
C ALA A 24 20.40 13.50 -5.01
N THR A 25 20.14 13.90 -6.27
CA THR A 25 18.86 14.51 -6.69
C THR A 25 17.67 13.56 -6.59
N GLN A 26 17.88 12.25 -6.75
CA GLN A 26 16.81 11.26 -6.58
C GLN A 26 16.50 11.07 -5.09
N ILE A 27 17.53 10.97 -4.24
CA ILE A 27 17.37 10.85 -2.79
C ILE A 27 16.69 12.10 -2.22
N ASP A 28 17.09 13.30 -2.65
CA ASP A 28 16.44 14.56 -2.27
C ASP A 28 14.94 14.56 -2.63
N ARG A 29 14.57 14.12 -3.84
CA ARG A 29 13.15 13.98 -4.24
C ARG A 29 12.39 13.01 -3.35
N GLU A 30 12.98 11.87 -2.99
CA GLU A 30 12.32 10.90 -2.10
C GLU A 30 12.11 11.48 -0.69
N LEU A 31 13.13 12.13 -0.11
CA LEU A 31 13.01 12.79 1.20
C LEU A 31 12.02 13.97 1.18
N GLN A 32 11.91 14.67 0.06
CA GLN A 32 10.93 15.75 -0.12
C GLN A 32 9.48 15.26 -0.13
N LYS A 33 9.21 13.98 -0.41
CA LYS A 33 7.84 13.44 -0.35
C LYS A 33 7.32 13.32 1.09
N LEU A 34 8.20 13.10 2.06
CA LEU A 34 7.79 12.86 3.44
C LEU A 34 7.34 14.14 4.17
N PRO A 35 6.37 14.05 5.10
CA PRO A 35 6.08 15.10 6.08
C PRO A 35 7.30 15.42 6.95
N PRO A 36 7.42 16.65 7.50
CA PRO A 36 8.54 17.05 8.33
C PRO A 36 8.66 16.23 9.61
N ASP A 37 7.52 15.90 10.24
CA ASP A 37 7.47 15.17 11.50
C ASP A 37 7.92 13.71 11.30
N SER A 38 7.42 13.05 10.24
CA SER A 38 7.87 11.70 9.84
C SER A 38 9.36 11.66 9.47
N LEU A 39 9.85 12.68 8.76
CA LEU A 39 11.27 12.79 8.42
C LEU A 39 12.15 12.92 9.68
N TYR A 40 11.73 13.71 10.66
CA TYR A 40 12.41 13.80 11.95
C TYR A 40 12.41 12.46 12.69
N ASN A 41 11.27 11.78 12.77
CA ASN A 41 11.16 10.49 13.44
C ASN A 41 12.02 9.40 12.78
N LEU A 42 12.04 9.35 11.45
CA LEU A 42 12.89 8.43 10.70
C LEU A 42 14.37 8.72 10.91
N THR A 43 14.80 9.98 10.87
CA THR A 43 16.20 10.32 11.13
C THR A 43 16.65 9.97 12.55
N HIS A 44 15.79 10.19 13.54
CA HIS A 44 16.04 9.74 14.91
C HIS A 44 16.19 8.21 14.96
N LEU A 45 15.30 7.47 14.31
CA LEU A 45 15.35 6.01 14.21
C LEU A 45 16.65 5.52 13.54
N TRP A 46 17.08 6.17 12.46
CA TRP A 46 18.29 5.78 11.74
C TRP A 46 19.59 5.96 12.52
N LEU A 47 19.63 6.95 13.41
CA LEU A 47 20.78 7.15 14.30
C LEU A 47 20.81 6.09 15.42
N SER A 48 19.65 5.58 15.83
CA SER A 48 19.55 4.53 16.85
C SER A 48 19.85 3.13 16.32
N ILE A 49 19.48 2.81 15.07
CA ILE A 49 19.65 1.45 14.51
C ILE A 49 21.11 1.23 14.03
N PRO A 50 21.81 0.16 14.49
CA PRO A 50 23.22 -0.07 14.13
C PRO A 50 23.52 -0.23 12.63
N SER A 51 22.57 -0.75 11.83
CA SER A 51 22.74 -0.95 10.39
C SER A 51 22.60 0.34 9.57
N THR A 52 21.88 1.32 10.10
CA THR A 52 21.65 2.63 9.47
C THR A 52 22.52 3.72 10.07
N GLN A 53 23.31 3.42 11.10
CA GLN A 53 24.24 4.40 11.67
C GLN A 53 25.26 4.87 10.64
N PRO A 54 25.57 6.18 10.65
CA PRO A 54 26.50 6.76 9.69
C PRO A 54 27.91 6.22 9.91
N VAL A 55 28.58 5.90 8.81
CA VAL A 55 29.93 5.34 8.85
C VAL A 55 30.96 6.47 8.88
N PRO A 56 31.85 6.53 9.89
CA PRO A 56 32.87 7.56 9.97
C PRO A 56 33.79 7.54 8.75
N ASN A 57 33.95 8.69 8.10
CA ASN A 57 34.88 8.85 6.99
C ASN A 57 36.34 8.63 7.46
N ALA A 58 37.26 8.38 6.53
CA ALA A 58 38.67 8.07 6.86
C ALA A 58 39.32 9.12 7.78
N TYR A 59 38.96 10.40 7.61
CA TYR A 59 39.39 11.49 8.49
C TYR A 59 38.84 11.38 9.93
N LEU A 60 37.55 11.09 10.07
CA LEU A 60 36.90 10.94 11.38
C LEU A 60 37.43 9.72 12.15
N ARG A 61 37.74 8.62 11.42
CA ARG A 61 38.40 7.46 12.01
C ARG A 61 39.79 7.78 12.56
N ARG A 62 40.57 8.61 11.87
CA ARG A 62 41.88 9.08 12.38
C ARG A 62 41.76 9.96 13.63
N LYS A 63 40.62 10.64 13.80
CA LYS A 63 40.29 11.41 15.01
C LYS A 63 39.71 10.56 16.16
N GLY A 64 39.60 9.24 15.99
CA GLY A 64 39.10 8.34 17.05
C GLY A 64 37.58 8.25 17.17
N TYR A 65 36.80 8.79 16.22
CA TYR A 65 35.35 8.68 16.26
C TYR A 65 34.89 7.25 15.94
N THR A 66 34.13 6.67 16.87
CA THR A 66 33.39 5.42 16.68
C THR A 66 32.01 5.68 16.06
N LYS A 67 31.34 4.63 15.55
CA LYS A 67 29.98 4.74 14.99
C LYS A 67 28.98 5.29 16.01
N SER A 68 29.03 4.78 17.25
CA SER A 68 28.14 5.21 18.33
C SER A 68 28.40 6.66 18.74
N SER A 69 29.67 7.02 18.95
CA SER A 69 30.03 8.40 19.33
C SER A 69 29.60 9.40 18.27
N LEU A 70 29.74 9.06 16.98
CA LEU A 70 29.25 9.90 15.89
C LEU A 70 27.71 10.01 15.90
N ALA A 71 27.01 8.90 16.11
CA ALA A 71 25.54 8.91 16.20
C ALA A 71 25.04 9.81 17.34
N ASP A 72 25.67 9.78 18.52
CA ASP A 72 25.29 10.61 19.67
C ASP A 72 25.48 12.12 19.39
N THR A 73 26.58 12.48 18.71
CA THR A 73 26.81 13.88 18.29
C THR A 73 25.74 14.35 17.31
N PHE A 74 25.36 13.49 16.37
CA PHE A 74 24.31 13.80 15.40
C PHE A 74 22.92 13.83 16.03
N LEU A 75 22.65 12.99 17.03
CA LEU A 75 21.40 12.99 17.78
C LEU A 75 21.25 14.29 18.60
N THR A 76 22.33 14.78 19.19
CA THR A 76 22.37 16.10 19.86
C THR A 76 22.09 17.22 18.85
N LYS A 77 22.68 17.16 17.67
CA LYS A 77 22.43 18.11 16.59
C LYS A 77 20.98 18.03 16.09
N LEU A 78 20.42 16.83 15.94
CA LEU A 78 19.03 16.62 15.55
C LEU A 78 18.07 17.27 16.55
N LYS A 79 18.30 17.08 17.86
CA LYS A 79 17.51 17.72 18.93
C LYS A 79 17.55 19.24 18.82
N SER A 80 18.69 19.84 18.50
CA SER A 80 18.79 21.30 18.27
C SER A 80 17.95 21.80 17.10
N LEU A 81 17.68 20.95 16.10
CA LEU A 81 16.84 21.28 14.95
C LEU A 81 15.34 21.25 15.28
N LYS A 82 14.90 20.61 16.37
CA LYS A 82 13.48 20.60 16.78
C LYS A 82 12.99 22.00 17.17
N ASN A 83 13.89 22.92 17.56
CA ASN A 83 13.57 24.26 18.04
C ASN A 83 13.07 25.23 16.94
N PHE A 84 13.10 24.82 15.66
CA PHE A 84 12.62 25.67 14.56
C PHE A 84 11.09 25.64 14.47
N LYS A 85 10.44 26.79 14.71
CA LYS A 85 8.97 26.92 14.61
C LYS A 85 8.43 26.74 13.18
N ASN A 86 9.21 27.05 12.15
CA ASN A 86 8.77 26.94 10.76
C ASN A 86 9.04 25.52 10.19
N LYS A 87 7.98 24.72 10.04
CA LYS A 87 8.03 23.34 9.51
C LYS A 87 8.66 23.23 8.11
N THR A 88 8.48 24.21 7.23
CA THR A 88 9.03 24.18 5.86
C THR A 88 10.54 24.42 5.85
N GLN A 89 11.01 25.38 6.65
CA GLN A 89 12.45 25.63 6.80
C GLN A 89 13.13 24.48 7.54
N LEU A 90 12.48 23.92 8.56
CA LEU A 90 12.92 22.72 9.26
C LEU A 90 13.14 21.57 8.27
N LYS A 91 12.15 21.28 7.41
CA LYS A 91 12.26 20.22 6.40
C LYS A 91 13.46 20.42 5.46
N LYS A 92 13.61 21.62 4.88
CA LYS A 92 14.75 21.92 3.99
C LYS A 92 16.09 21.75 4.70
N LYS A 93 16.21 22.28 5.92
CA LYS A 93 17.44 22.17 6.72
C LYS A 93 17.72 20.73 7.12
N LEU A 94 16.69 19.96 7.46
CA LEU A 94 16.80 18.55 7.83
C LEU A 94 17.28 17.72 6.64
N ILE A 95 16.68 17.87 5.45
CA ILE A 95 17.11 17.19 4.23
C ILE A 95 18.57 17.51 3.90
N ASN A 96 18.97 18.78 3.96
CA ASN A 96 20.35 19.19 3.73
C ASN A 96 21.30 18.57 4.76
N THR A 97 20.91 18.53 6.03
CA THR A 97 21.71 17.91 7.11
C THR A 97 21.88 16.42 6.88
N ILE A 98 20.81 15.72 6.49
CA ILE A 98 20.83 14.28 6.17
C ILE A 98 21.80 14.01 5.02
N LEU A 99 21.68 14.74 3.91
CA LEU A 99 22.45 14.48 2.69
C LEU A 99 23.92 14.89 2.79
N VAL A 100 24.21 16.01 3.45
CA VAL A 100 25.58 16.57 3.48
C VAL A 100 26.37 16.07 4.69
N GLU A 101 25.73 15.99 5.86
CA GLU A 101 26.44 15.73 7.11
C GLU A 101 26.28 14.29 7.59
N PHE A 102 25.05 13.79 7.68
CA PHE A 102 24.79 12.47 8.25
C PHE A 102 25.17 11.36 7.27
N TYR A 103 24.74 11.47 6.01
CA TYR A 103 24.87 10.42 4.99
C TYR A 103 25.45 10.94 3.66
N PRO A 104 26.71 11.42 3.65
CA PRO A 104 27.35 11.96 2.44
C PRO A 104 27.52 10.94 1.30
N ASN A 105 27.54 9.63 1.63
CA ASN A 105 27.69 8.56 0.63
C ASN A 105 26.34 8.10 0.05
N GLY A 106 25.22 8.67 0.49
CA GLY A 106 23.87 8.21 0.15
C GLY A 106 23.25 7.34 1.24
N LEU A 107 21.97 7.02 1.05
CA LEU A 107 21.18 6.21 1.97
C LEU A 107 21.28 4.73 1.65
N ASN A 108 21.22 3.89 2.68
CA ASN A 108 21.23 2.44 2.52
C ASN A 108 19.86 1.89 2.07
N THR A 109 19.83 0.64 1.65
CA THR A 109 18.60 -0.04 1.19
C THR A 109 17.51 -0.09 2.26
N LEU A 110 17.88 -0.25 3.52
CA LEU A 110 16.93 -0.26 4.64
C LEU A 110 16.27 1.12 4.85
N GLN A 111 17.04 2.21 4.79
CA GLN A 111 16.56 3.57 4.91
C GLN A 111 15.61 3.91 3.77
N LEU A 112 15.97 3.55 2.53
CA LEU A 112 15.10 3.73 1.36
C LEU A 112 13.79 2.93 1.51
N ALA A 113 13.87 1.70 2.02
CA ALA A 113 12.69 0.89 2.29
C ALA A 113 11.79 1.50 3.37
N GLN A 114 12.37 2.07 4.43
CA GLN A 114 11.65 2.76 5.50
C GLN A 114 11.00 4.05 5.03
N ILE A 115 11.65 4.84 4.17
CA ILE A 115 11.06 6.03 3.53
C ILE A 115 9.80 5.64 2.75
N ASP A 116 9.93 4.63 1.90
CA ASP A 116 8.83 4.17 1.05
C ASP A 116 7.64 3.69 1.86
N VAL A 117 7.88 2.86 2.89
CA VAL A 117 6.80 2.34 3.75
C VAL A 117 6.18 3.46 4.59
N GLN A 118 6.97 4.38 5.12
CA GLN A 118 6.44 5.53 5.85
C GLN A 118 5.56 6.40 4.95
N LEU A 119 5.93 6.57 3.68
CA LEU A 119 5.12 7.31 2.71
C LEU A 119 3.77 6.62 2.44
N LEU A 120 3.71 5.28 2.44
CA LEU A 120 2.45 4.54 2.31
C LEU A 120 1.50 4.80 3.49
N VAL A 121 2.05 4.90 4.70
CA VAL A 121 1.28 5.22 5.91
C VAL A 121 0.85 6.68 5.90
N ASP A 122 1.78 7.61 5.69
CA ASP A 122 1.49 9.05 5.75
C ASP A 122 0.57 9.53 4.62
N ARG A 123 0.63 8.89 3.45
CA ARG A 123 -0.14 9.25 2.26
C ARG A 123 -0.76 8.01 1.63
N PRO A 124 -1.87 7.49 2.19
CA PRO A 124 -2.52 6.28 1.69
C PRO A 124 -3.11 6.43 0.27
N THR A 125 -3.30 7.67 -0.19
CA THR A 125 -3.79 8.02 -1.54
C THR A 125 -2.71 8.03 -2.64
N SER A 126 -1.44 7.84 -2.27
CA SER A 126 -0.31 7.91 -3.20
C SER A 126 -0.19 6.69 -4.11
N SER A 127 -0.78 5.56 -3.71
CA SER A 127 -0.61 4.26 -4.37
C SER A 127 -1.94 3.66 -4.78
N SER A 128 -1.94 2.93 -5.89
CA SER A 128 -3.11 2.19 -6.37
C SER A 128 -2.96 0.71 -6.04
N TRP A 129 -4.06 0.10 -5.61
CA TRP A 129 -4.09 -1.24 -5.04
C TRP A 129 -5.04 -2.15 -5.81
N ILE A 130 -4.64 -3.42 -5.92
CA ILE A 130 -5.47 -4.51 -6.44
C ILE A 130 -5.64 -5.53 -5.31
N SER A 131 -6.83 -6.13 -5.21
CA SER A 131 -7.07 -7.26 -4.32
C SER A 131 -7.13 -8.55 -5.10
N SER A 132 -6.54 -9.60 -4.52
CA SER A 132 -6.58 -10.96 -5.05
C SER A 132 -6.85 -11.93 -3.91
N THR A 133 -7.71 -12.92 -4.11
CA THR A 133 -8.03 -13.95 -3.12
C THR A 133 -7.14 -15.18 -3.29
N VAL A 134 -6.63 -15.69 -2.17
CA VAL A 134 -5.86 -16.94 -2.14
C VAL A 134 -6.80 -18.12 -1.94
N LYS A 135 -6.69 -19.10 -2.85
CA LYS A 135 -7.52 -20.31 -2.81
C LYS A 135 -6.68 -21.58 -2.85
N ILE A 136 -7.19 -22.61 -2.20
CA ILE A 136 -6.59 -23.94 -2.20
C ILE A 136 -7.08 -24.68 -3.45
N VAL A 137 -6.15 -25.30 -4.14
CA VAL A 137 -6.34 -26.02 -5.39
C VAL A 137 -5.92 -27.47 -5.17
N ASN A 138 -6.82 -28.43 -5.43
CA ASN A 138 -6.55 -29.84 -5.21
C ASN A 138 -6.03 -30.54 -6.48
N GLY A 139 -6.42 -30.06 -7.67
CA GLY A 139 -5.94 -30.59 -8.95
C GLY A 139 -5.73 -29.51 -10.03
N SER A 140 -5.07 -29.88 -11.14
CA SER A 140 -4.92 -28.99 -12.30
C SER A 140 -6.26 -28.72 -13.01
N SER A 141 -7.26 -29.59 -12.85
CA SER A 141 -8.64 -29.41 -13.33
C SER A 141 -9.36 -28.22 -12.71
N ASP A 142 -8.98 -27.86 -11.49
CA ASP A 142 -9.60 -26.80 -10.71
C ASP A 142 -9.06 -25.41 -11.10
N ILE A 143 -7.95 -25.38 -11.85
CA ILE A 143 -7.38 -24.15 -12.40
C ILE A 143 -8.10 -23.87 -13.72
N PRO A 144 -8.91 -22.79 -13.82
CA PRO A 144 -9.51 -22.43 -15.10
C PRO A 144 -8.39 -22.08 -16.09
N SER A 145 -8.36 -22.77 -17.24
CA SER A 145 -7.40 -22.57 -18.33
C SER A 145 -7.38 -21.13 -18.83
N ASN A 146 -6.25 -20.72 -19.42
CA ASN A 146 -5.99 -19.35 -19.82
C ASN A 146 -6.91 -18.90 -20.97
N GLU A 147 -7.73 -17.89 -20.66
CA GLU A 147 -8.09 -16.70 -21.45
C GLU A 147 -8.73 -16.79 -22.86
N GLU A 148 -8.85 -17.93 -23.54
CA GLU A 148 -9.43 -17.94 -24.91
C GLU A 148 -10.73 -18.74 -25.11
N ASP A 149 -11.04 -19.76 -24.30
CA ASP A 149 -12.17 -20.67 -24.58
C ASP A 149 -13.36 -20.61 -23.60
N ILE A 150 -13.24 -19.95 -22.45
CA ILE A 150 -14.26 -19.96 -21.38
C ILE A 150 -14.74 -18.54 -21.10
N SER A 151 -16.05 -18.34 -21.01
CA SER A 151 -16.63 -17.05 -20.61
C SER A 151 -16.13 -16.63 -19.22
N ASN A 152 -15.84 -15.34 -19.03
CA ASN A 152 -15.32 -14.82 -17.75
C ASN A 152 -16.23 -15.18 -16.55
N ASP A 153 -17.54 -15.28 -16.77
CA ASP A 153 -18.52 -15.63 -15.75
C ASP A 153 -18.38 -17.10 -15.29
N GLU A 154 -18.21 -18.05 -16.22
CA GLU A 154 -17.99 -19.47 -15.87
C GLU A 154 -16.66 -19.69 -15.14
N ARG A 155 -15.62 -18.95 -15.51
CA ARG A 155 -14.32 -18.99 -14.84
C ARG A 155 -14.45 -18.57 -13.39
N ASN A 156 -15.13 -17.46 -13.14
CA ASN A 156 -15.25 -16.90 -11.82
C ASN A 156 -16.21 -17.73 -10.93
N ASP A 157 -17.26 -18.34 -11.52
CA ASP A 157 -18.11 -19.33 -10.85
C ASP A 157 -17.34 -20.58 -10.40
N LYS A 158 -16.35 -21.05 -11.17
CA LYS A 158 -15.45 -22.14 -10.73
C LYS A 158 -14.56 -21.67 -9.58
N ILE A 159 -14.02 -20.46 -9.67
CA ILE A 159 -13.17 -19.87 -8.64
C ILE A 159 -13.96 -19.73 -7.33
N SER A 160 -15.21 -19.25 -7.35
CA SER A 160 -16.02 -19.03 -6.15
C SER A 160 -16.29 -20.31 -5.34
N LYS A 161 -16.32 -21.48 -6.00
CA LYS A 161 -16.49 -22.80 -5.36
C LYS A 161 -15.24 -23.30 -4.64
N LEU A 162 -14.06 -22.75 -4.92
CA LEU A 162 -12.81 -23.14 -4.27
C LEU A 162 -12.75 -22.62 -2.83
N THR A 163 -12.06 -23.37 -1.97
CA THR A 163 -11.90 -23.02 -0.56
C THR A 163 -10.88 -21.90 -0.40
N ASN A 164 -11.28 -20.88 0.37
CA ASN A 164 -10.40 -19.76 0.70
C ASN A 164 -9.29 -20.21 1.65
N TYR A 165 -8.08 -19.72 1.42
CA TYR A 165 -6.93 -19.95 2.29
C TYR A 165 -6.75 -18.75 3.21
N THR A 166 -6.89 -18.95 4.52
CA THR A 166 -6.68 -17.88 5.51
C THR A 166 -5.22 -17.85 5.97
N PHE A 167 -4.59 -16.67 5.95
CA PHE A 167 -3.21 -16.53 6.40
C PHE A 167 -3.06 -16.76 7.91
N SER A 168 -2.23 -17.72 8.27
CA SER A 168 -1.64 -17.86 9.60
C SER A 168 -0.13 -18.00 9.42
N LEU A 169 0.57 -16.85 9.46
CA LEU A 169 1.96 -16.74 9.04
C LEU A 169 2.87 -16.49 10.24
N ASP A 170 3.85 -17.37 10.43
CA ASP A 170 5.06 -16.99 11.16
C ASP A 170 5.92 -16.11 10.24
N SER A 171 6.03 -14.83 10.62
CA SER A 171 6.63 -13.79 9.79
C SER A 171 8.11 -14.04 9.48
N GLN A 172 8.86 -14.66 10.40
CA GLN A 172 10.30 -14.89 10.23
C GLN A 172 10.57 -16.06 9.27
N LEU A 173 9.95 -17.21 9.54
CA LEU A 173 10.15 -18.41 8.72
C LEU A 173 9.61 -18.22 7.29
N PHE A 174 8.52 -17.47 7.14
CA PHE A 174 8.01 -17.05 5.83
C PHE A 174 9.03 -16.20 5.09
N LEU A 175 9.59 -15.20 5.74
CA LEU A 175 10.52 -14.26 5.13
C LEU A 175 11.80 -14.95 4.67
N ASP A 176 12.38 -15.84 5.49
CA ASP A 176 13.60 -16.55 5.14
C ASP A 176 13.41 -17.42 3.89
N LYS A 177 12.27 -18.13 3.79
CA LYS A 177 11.92 -18.94 2.62
C LYS A 177 11.60 -18.07 1.40
N PHE A 178 10.87 -16.98 1.59
CA PHE A 178 10.48 -16.07 0.52
C PHE A 178 11.69 -15.37 -0.09
N ILE A 179 12.60 -14.87 0.74
CA ILE A 179 13.85 -14.26 0.29
C ILE A 179 14.74 -15.31 -0.39
N ALA A 180 14.88 -16.52 0.17
CA ALA A 180 15.70 -17.57 -0.44
C ALA A 180 15.23 -17.93 -1.85
N ASN A 181 13.91 -17.99 -2.07
CA ASN A 181 13.35 -18.31 -3.39
C ASN A 181 13.55 -17.16 -4.39
N LEU A 182 13.32 -15.90 -3.99
CA LEU A 182 13.51 -14.74 -4.87
C LEU A 182 14.99 -14.47 -5.19
N ALA A 183 15.88 -14.66 -4.22
CA ALA A 183 17.31 -14.40 -4.35
C ALA A 183 18.02 -15.35 -5.33
N ASN A 184 17.42 -16.48 -5.67
CA ASN A 184 17.94 -17.38 -6.71
C ASN A 184 17.81 -16.78 -8.12
N LEU A 185 16.91 -15.81 -8.32
CA LEU A 185 16.56 -15.28 -9.63
C LEU A 185 17.06 -13.85 -9.82
N TYR A 186 16.91 -13.00 -8.81
CA TYR A 186 17.30 -11.58 -8.88
C TYR A 186 18.06 -11.16 -7.63
N LEU A 187 18.79 -10.05 -7.76
CA LEU A 187 19.24 -9.30 -6.58
C LEU A 187 18.01 -8.70 -5.91
N THR A 188 17.72 -9.11 -4.68
CA THR A 188 16.50 -8.71 -3.98
C THR A 188 16.79 -8.14 -2.60
N HIS A 189 16.02 -7.12 -2.26
CA HIS A 189 15.90 -6.58 -0.91
C HIS A 189 14.43 -6.65 -0.51
N VAL A 190 14.13 -7.32 0.60
CA VAL A 190 12.78 -7.44 1.14
C VAL A 190 12.74 -6.77 2.50
N TYR A 191 11.75 -5.90 2.69
CA TYR A 191 11.50 -5.21 3.94
C TYR A 191 10.09 -5.51 4.41
N ILE A 192 9.95 -5.91 5.68
CA ILE A 192 8.67 -6.22 6.32
C ILE A 192 8.40 -5.24 7.46
N SER A 193 7.15 -4.84 7.59
CA SER A 193 6.68 -3.97 8.67
C SER A 193 5.21 -4.23 8.94
N ARG A 194 4.71 -3.80 10.10
CA ARG A 194 3.28 -3.81 10.40
C ARG A 194 2.72 -2.41 10.23
N HIS A 195 1.52 -2.29 9.69
CA HIS A 195 0.84 -1.01 9.62
C HIS A 195 0.49 -0.53 11.04
N PRO A 196 0.74 0.74 11.40
CA PRO A 196 0.55 1.21 12.77
C PRO A 196 -0.93 1.22 13.20
N TYR A 197 -1.85 1.46 12.27
CA TYR A 197 -3.29 1.59 12.57
C TYR A 197 -4.16 0.41 12.12
N PHE A 198 -3.64 -0.45 11.24
CA PHE A 198 -4.43 -1.55 10.66
C PHE A 198 -3.74 -2.88 10.94
N PRO A 199 -4.49 -3.97 11.13
CA PRO A 199 -3.96 -5.32 11.22
C PRO A 199 -3.49 -5.82 9.84
N LEU A 200 -2.49 -5.13 9.28
CA LEU A 200 -1.89 -5.38 7.97
C LEU A 200 -0.38 -5.60 8.13
N ILE A 201 0.13 -6.64 7.48
CA ILE A 201 1.56 -6.87 7.28
C ILE A 201 1.93 -6.29 5.93
N MET A 202 2.87 -5.35 5.91
CA MET A 202 3.38 -4.70 4.70
C MET A 202 4.73 -5.28 4.33
N ILE A 203 4.83 -5.80 3.11
CA ILE A 203 6.04 -6.36 2.53
C ILE A 203 6.41 -5.54 1.31
N ARG A 204 7.55 -4.87 1.39
CA ARG A 204 8.16 -4.15 0.27
C ARG A 204 9.23 -5.05 -0.36
N VAL A 205 9.06 -5.38 -1.62
CA VAL A 205 10.03 -6.14 -2.41
C VAL A 205 10.68 -5.20 -3.43
N GLN A 206 12.00 -5.07 -3.33
CA GLN A 206 12.80 -4.30 -4.25
C GLN A 206 13.73 -5.23 -5.02
N MET A 207 13.53 -5.31 -6.33
CA MET A 207 14.36 -6.07 -7.24
C MET A 207 15.39 -5.18 -7.92
N TYR A 208 16.50 -5.80 -8.28
CA TYR A 208 17.65 -5.15 -8.87
C TYR A 208 18.24 -6.00 -9.99
N ASP A 209 18.63 -5.35 -11.08
CA ASP A 209 19.35 -5.97 -12.19
C ASP A 209 20.83 -5.62 -12.14
N TYR A 210 21.67 -6.59 -12.48
CA TYR A 210 23.05 -6.32 -12.82
C TYR A 210 23.10 -5.63 -14.19
N THR A 211 23.47 -4.36 -14.21
CA THR A 211 23.85 -3.72 -15.47
C THR A 211 25.35 -3.91 -15.66
N TYR A 212 25.71 -4.70 -16.66
CA TYR A 212 27.02 -4.58 -17.27
C TYR A 212 27.00 -3.30 -18.08
N HIS A 213 27.77 -2.30 -17.69
CA HIS A 213 28.01 -1.16 -18.56
C HIS A 213 28.79 -1.69 -19.77
N ARG A 214 28.09 -2.10 -20.82
CA ARG A 214 28.71 -2.27 -22.13
C ARG A 214 29.10 -0.87 -22.54
N SER A 215 30.39 -0.55 -22.42
CA SER A 215 30.99 0.71 -22.84
C SER A 215 30.68 0.95 -24.32
N SER A 216 29.51 1.54 -24.58
CA SER A 216 29.03 1.95 -25.89
C SER A 216 28.54 3.40 -25.87
N ALA A 217 28.99 4.18 -24.88
CA ALA A 217 29.20 5.60 -25.09
C ALA A 217 30.64 5.74 -25.57
N THR A 218 30.83 6.17 -26.82
CA THR A 218 32.17 6.57 -27.27
C THR A 218 32.66 7.62 -26.28
N HIS A 219 33.91 7.49 -25.81
CA HIS A 219 34.50 8.40 -24.82
C HIS A 219 34.22 9.89 -25.16
N SER A 220 34.10 10.23 -26.45
CA SER A 220 33.70 11.55 -26.95
C SER A 220 32.54 12.23 -26.20
N GLU A 221 31.43 11.55 -25.92
CA GLU A 221 30.22 12.20 -25.37
C GLU A 221 30.36 12.58 -23.89
N VAL A 222 30.98 11.71 -23.09
CA VAL A 222 31.24 11.99 -21.66
C VAL A 222 32.31 13.08 -21.51
N PHE A 223 33.28 13.12 -22.43
CA PHE A 223 34.32 14.16 -22.45
C PHE A 223 33.79 15.53 -22.88
N GLN A 224 32.81 15.59 -23.80
CA GLN A 224 32.17 16.84 -24.21
C GLN A 224 31.33 17.46 -23.07
N ASP A 225 30.60 16.65 -22.30
CA ASP A 225 29.76 17.15 -21.20
C ASP A 225 30.57 17.71 -20.01
N LEU A 226 31.73 17.12 -19.72
CA LEU A 226 32.63 17.58 -18.65
C LEU A 226 33.44 18.83 -19.06
N THR A 227 33.84 18.95 -20.33
CA THR A 227 34.67 20.06 -20.80
C THR A 227 33.87 21.32 -21.16
N ASN A 228 32.58 21.20 -21.48
CA ASN A 228 31.78 22.36 -21.91
C ASN A 228 31.15 23.17 -20.76
N ARG A 229 31.14 22.66 -19.52
CA ARG A 229 30.45 23.34 -18.40
C ARG A 229 31.34 24.05 -17.39
N ALA A 230 32.65 23.86 -17.38
CA ALA A 230 33.44 24.22 -16.19
C ALA A 230 34.84 24.86 -16.39
N LEU A 231 35.39 25.01 -17.59
CA LEU A 231 36.78 25.49 -17.74
C LEU A 231 36.90 26.69 -18.68
N PHE A 232 37.58 27.74 -18.23
CA PHE A 232 37.96 28.88 -19.08
C PHE A 232 39.01 28.44 -20.12
N LYS A 233 39.03 29.09 -21.29
CA LYS A 233 39.82 28.69 -22.48
C LYS A 233 41.32 28.46 -22.19
N SER A 234 41.89 29.19 -21.24
CA SER A 234 43.29 29.05 -20.80
C SER A 234 43.54 27.78 -19.98
N GLU A 235 42.60 27.38 -19.13
CA GLU A 235 42.67 26.15 -18.32
C GLU A 235 42.44 24.91 -19.19
N LYS A 236 41.64 25.05 -20.25
CA LYS A 236 41.44 24.02 -21.28
C LYS A 236 42.73 23.68 -22.03
N MET A 237 43.55 24.68 -22.37
CA MET A 237 44.86 24.42 -23.01
C MET A 237 45.83 23.74 -22.05
N LYS A 238 45.93 24.24 -20.82
CA LYS A 238 46.83 23.67 -19.81
C LYS A 238 46.48 22.23 -19.45
N PHE A 239 45.18 21.91 -19.39
CA PHE A 239 44.69 20.55 -19.17
C PHE A 239 45.01 19.61 -20.35
N ASN A 240 44.88 20.07 -21.59
CA ASN A 240 45.23 19.27 -22.76
C ASN A 240 46.75 19.03 -22.85
N GLU A 241 47.58 20.03 -22.54
CA GLU A 241 49.03 19.87 -22.47
C GLU A 241 49.46 18.87 -21.36
N ASP A 242 48.82 18.92 -20.20
CA ASP A 242 49.07 17.97 -19.11
C ASP A 242 48.58 16.56 -19.46
N LEU A 243 47.48 16.43 -20.21
CA LEU A 243 46.96 15.16 -20.69
C LEU A 243 47.91 14.51 -21.72
N ASP A 244 48.43 15.29 -22.66
CA ASP A 244 49.41 14.81 -23.65
C ASP A 244 50.72 14.39 -22.98
N ARG A 245 51.14 15.09 -21.92
CA ARG A 245 52.28 14.68 -21.07
C ARG A 245 52.01 13.37 -20.33
N ILE A 246 50.79 13.13 -19.86
CA ILE A 246 50.42 11.89 -19.16
C ILE A 246 50.33 10.71 -20.13
N LEU A 247 49.78 10.92 -21.33
CA LEU A 247 49.71 9.90 -22.38
C LEU A 247 51.11 9.52 -22.90
N ASN A 248 51.99 10.51 -23.08
CA ASN A 248 53.37 10.27 -23.51
C ASN A 248 54.22 9.59 -22.41
N ASN A 249 53.93 9.83 -21.12
CA ASN A 249 54.58 9.15 -20.00
C ASN A 249 54.12 7.69 -19.81
N LYS A 250 53.07 7.24 -20.49
CA LYS A 250 52.53 5.87 -20.37
C LYS A 250 53.42 4.82 -21.06
N ASN A 251 54.30 5.25 -21.97
CA ASN A 251 55.23 4.34 -22.66
C ASN A 251 56.52 4.06 -21.88
N ASN A 252 56.76 4.78 -20.76
CA ASN A 252 57.96 4.61 -19.95
C ASN A 252 57.60 4.64 -18.46
N ARG A 253 57.13 3.52 -17.87
CA ARG A 253 57.27 3.26 -16.42
C ARG A 253 56.95 1.81 -16.03
N THR A 254 57.81 1.27 -15.19
CA THR A 254 57.75 -0.01 -14.49
C THR A 254 56.62 -0.06 -13.45
N PRO A 255 56.14 -1.28 -13.10
CA PRO A 255 54.97 -1.44 -12.24
C PRO A 255 55.38 -1.35 -10.77
N ASN A 256 55.32 -0.16 -10.18
CA ASN A 256 55.14 0.06 -8.74
C ASN A 256 55.19 1.56 -8.42
N GLN A 257 54.04 2.23 -8.47
CA GLN A 257 53.73 3.46 -7.71
C GLN A 257 52.28 3.86 -8.02
N GLU A 258 51.33 3.37 -7.20
CA GLU A 258 49.92 3.76 -7.27
C GLU A 258 49.73 5.18 -6.70
N ILE A 259 49.78 6.19 -7.57
CA ILE A 259 49.31 7.54 -7.24
C ILE A 259 47.79 7.54 -7.35
N ASN A 260 47.11 7.29 -6.21
CA ASN A 260 45.66 7.33 -6.06
C ASN A 260 45.12 8.76 -6.24
N THR A 261 44.84 9.15 -7.48
CA THR A 261 44.12 10.40 -7.77
C THR A 261 42.61 10.19 -7.54
N ASN A 262 41.91 11.22 -7.04
CA ASN A 262 40.45 11.19 -6.86
C ASN A 262 39.69 10.84 -8.16
N LEU A 263 40.28 11.18 -9.32
CA LEU A 263 39.81 10.80 -10.65
C LEU A 263 39.86 9.28 -10.88
N GLN A 264 40.96 8.60 -10.52
CA GLN A 264 41.02 7.14 -10.61
C GLN A 264 40.01 6.47 -9.68
N ARG A 265 39.72 7.05 -8.52
CA ARG A 265 38.67 6.55 -7.61
C ARG A 265 37.27 6.75 -8.20
N GLN A 266 37.02 7.88 -8.85
CA GLN A 266 35.76 8.18 -9.52
C GLN A 266 35.55 7.29 -10.76
N VAL A 267 36.62 7.04 -11.52
CA VAL A 267 36.65 6.07 -12.62
C VAL A 267 36.47 4.64 -12.09
N ARG A 268 37.08 4.26 -10.96
CA ARG A 268 36.86 2.94 -10.31
C ARG A 268 35.41 2.77 -9.82
N LEU A 269 34.78 3.82 -9.30
CA LEU A 269 33.36 3.82 -8.91
C LEU A 269 32.45 3.70 -10.14
N GLN A 270 32.85 4.26 -11.28
CA GLN A 270 32.14 4.10 -12.56
C GLN A 270 32.33 2.71 -13.21
N ILE A 271 33.40 1.98 -12.86
CA ILE A 271 33.73 0.63 -13.36
C ILE A 271 33.09 -0.50 -12.50
N GLN A 272 32.48 -0.19 -11.36
CA GLN A 272 31.72 -1.21 -10.61
C GLN A 272 30.46 -1.62 -11.38
N PRO A 273 30.04 -2.91 -11.33
CA PRO A 273 28.77 -3.34 -11.92
C PRO A 273 27.65 -2.49 -11.33
N GLN A 274 27.08 -1.62 -12.15
CA GLN A 274 26.02 -0.73 -11.69
C GLN A 274 24.76 -1.58 -11.53
N VAL A 275 24.11 -1.43 -10.40
CA VAL A 275 22.89 -2.15 -10.11
C VAL A 275 21.72 -1.23 -10.44
N ARG A 276 20.84 -1.64 -11.35
CA ARG A 276 19.63 -0.87 -11.71
C ARG A 276 18.47 -1.35 -10.86
N SER A 277 17.83 -0.44 -10.14
CA SER A 277 16.62 -0.73 -9.35
C SER A 277 15.37 -0.77 -10.23
N HIS A 278 14.53 -1.78 -10.06
CA HIS A 278 13.15 -1.79 -10.56
C HIS A 278 12.23 -0.93 -9.69
N LYS A 279 10.97 -0.77 -10.10
CA LYS A 279 9.96 -0.15 -9.22
C LYS A 279 9.72 -1.08 -8.01
N PRO A 280 9.63 -0.55 -6.77
CA PRO A 280 9.29 -1.37 -5.62
C PRO A 280 7.89 -1.97 -5.78
N PHE A 281 7.75 -3.23 -5.41
CA PHE A 281 6.48 -3.95 -5.39
C PHE A 281 6.03 -4.14 -3.95
N TYR A 282 4.83 -3.67 -3.62
CA TYR A 282 4.26 -3.79 -2.29
C TYR A 282 3.20 -4.89 -2.24
N ILE A 283 3.29 -5.73 -1.22
CA ILE A 283 2.31 -6.74 -0.85
C ILE A 283 1.82 -6.41 0.56
N LEU A 284 0.51 -6.36 0.74
CA LEU A 284 -0.14 -6.11 2.01
C LEU A 284 -1.03 -7.32 2.33
N LEU A 285 -0.79 -7.93 3.48
CA LEU A 285 -1.51 -9.11 3.96
C LEU A 285 -2.32 -8.70 5.20
N PRO A 286 -3.66 -8.62 5.10
CA PRO A 286 -4.50 -8.52 6.27
C PRO A 286 -4.39 -9.80 7.10
N ILE A 287 -4.25 -9.64 8.41
CA ILE A 287 -4.18 -10.75 9.35
C ILE A 287 -5.48 -11.56 9.23
N SER A 288 -5.43 -12.90 9.20
CA SER A 288 -6.65 -13.72 9.21
C SER A 288 -7.67 -13.47 8.07
N SER A 289 -7.25 -12.88 6.95
CA SER A 289 -8.06 -12.73 5.73
C SER A 289 -7.49 -13.63 4.62
N PRO A 290 -8.29 -14.07 3.62
CA PRO A 290 -7.76 -14.74 2.43
C PRO A 290 -7.30 -13.77 1.34
N HIS A 291 -7.49 -12.47 1.52
CA HIS A 291 -7.18 -11.46 0.51
C HIS A 291 -5.71 -11.00 0.58
N VAL A 292 -5.02 -11.01 -0.56
CA VAL A 292 -3.73 -10.35 -0.79
C VAL A 292 -3.99 -9.05 -1.50
N ILE A 293 -3.61 -7.94 -0.87
CA ILE A 293 -3.61 -6.63 -1.51
C ILE A 293 -2.21 -6.40 -2.06
N HIS A 294 -2.08 -6.00 -3.33
CA HIS A 294 -0.76 -5.75 -3.91
C HIS A 294 -0.77 -4.54 -4.85
N SER A 295 0.43 -4.08 -5.17
CA SER A 295 0.63 -2.99 -6.13
C SER A 295 0.10 -3.35 -7.51
N VAL A 296 -0.38 -2.35 -8.25
CA VAL A 296 -0.74 -2.50 -9.66
C VAL A 296 0.51 -2.80 -10.49
N PHE A 297 0.42 -3.83 -11.33
CA PHE A 297 1.46 -4.16 -12.31
C PHE A 297 0.84 -4.47 -13.68
N PRO A 298 1.48 -4.05 -14.78
CA PRO A 298 1.09 -4.46 -16.13
C PRO A 298 1.18 -5.98 -16.30
N PRO A 299 0.33 -6.61 -17.14
CA PRO A 299 0.39 -8.06 -17.38
C PRO A 299 1.76 -8.52 -17.91
N ASP A 300 2.46 -7.65 -18.63
CA ASP A 300 3.77 -7.93 -19.21
C ASP A 300 4.90 -7.94 -18.18
N ASP A 301 4.71 -7.34 -17.00
CA ASP A 301 5.75 -7.24 -15.98
C ASP A 301 6.06 -8.62 -15.38
N VAL A 302 7.16 -9.21 -15.84
CA VAL A 302 7.65 -10.52 -15.42
C VAL A 302 8.08 -10.49 -13.94
N CYS A 303 8.65 -9.38 -13.47
CA CYS A 303 9.15 -9.26 -12.10
C CYS A 303 8.00 -9.35 -11.10
N SER A 304 6.94 -8.57 -11.30
CA SER A 304 5.76 -8.60 -10.42
C SER A 304 5.04 -9.96 -10.44
N ARG A 305 4.92 -10.60 -11.62
CA ARG A 305 4.36 -11.96 -11.73
C ARG A 305 5.19 -12.99 -10.98
N LEU A 306 6.51 -12.90 -11.08
CA LEU A 306 7.44 -13.78 -10.39
C LEU A 306 7.33 -13.62 -8.86
N ILE A 307 7.17 -12.39 -8.37
CA ILE A 307 6.98 -12.12 -6.94
C ILE A 307 5.70 -12.82 -6.44
N LEU A 308 4.58 -12.67 -7.15
CA LEU A 308 3.32 -13.31 -6.77
C LEU A 308 3.39 -14.83 -6.87
N GLN A 309 4.03 -15.38 -7.90
CA GLN A 309 4.25 -16.82 -8.01
C GLN A 309 5.14 -17.34 -6.86
N THR A 310 6.15 -16.56 -6.46
CA THR A 310 6.99 -16.93 -5.32
C THR A 310 6.20 -16.90 -4.02
N LEU A 311 5.25 -15.96 -3.89
CA LEU A 311 4.30 -15.92 -2.79
C LEU A 311 3.41 -17.18 -2.78
N GLU A 312 2.87 -17.61 -3.92
CA GLU A 312 2.12 -18.88 -4.04
C GLU A 312 2.94 -20.08 -3.54
N THR A 313 4.19 -20.22 -4.01
CA THR A 313 5.04 -21.37 -3.64
C THR A 313 5.47 -21.34 -2.19
N THR A 314 5.64 -20.16 -1.60
CA THR A 314 6.12 -20.03 -0.22
C THR A 314 4.99 -20.33 0.76
N LEU A 315 3.77 -19.88 0.46
CA LEU A 315 2.57 -20.20 1.22
C LEU A 315 2.18 -21.67 1.15
N ALA A 316 2.42 -22.34 0.01
CA ALA A 316 2.07 -23.75 -0.20
C ALA A 316 2.90 -24.73 0.65
N ASN A 317 3.98 -24.27 1.31
CA ASN A 317 4.82 -25.15 2.11
C ASN A 317 4.17 -25.48 3.47
N ASP A 318 3.86 -26.75 3.70
CA ASP A 318 3.13 -27.28 4.87
C ASP A 318 3.81 -27.07 6.24
N ASP A 319 5.05 -26.58 6.28
CA ASP A 319 5.78 -26.40 7.55
C ASP A 319 5.14 -25.35 8.48
N PHE A 320 4.34 -24.41 7.95
CA PHE A 320 3.65 -23.40 8.75
C PHE A 320 2.49 -23.96 9.58
N TYR A 321 1.94 -25.13 9.20
CA TYR A 321 0.78 -25.75 9.88
C TYR A 321 1.17 -26.76 10.98
N LYS A 322 2.40 -27.26 10.99
CA LYS A 322 2.82 -28.30 11.96
C LYS A 322 2.99 -27.78 13.38
N VAL A 323 3.17 -26.47 13.58
CA VAL A 323 3.44 -25.88 14.91
C VAL A 323 2.16 -25.68 15.75
N ASN A 324 0.97 -25.62 15.12
CA ASN A 324 -0.27 -25.25 15.80
C ASN A 324 -1.27 -26.40 16.05
N ARG A 325 -0.83 -27.67 16.00
CA ARG A 325 -1.61 -28.76 16.62
C ARG A 325 -1.04 -29.06 18.01
N PRO A 326 -1.81 -28.96 19.11
CA PRO A 326 -1.46 -29.66 20.33
C PRO A 326 -1.42 -31.15 20.00
N CYS A 327 -0.35 -31.82 20.45
CA CYS A 327 -0.11 -33.23 20.25
C CYS A 327 -1.24 -34.07 20.84
N GLU A 328 -2.23 -34.44 20.03
CA GLU A 328 -2.98 -35.67 20.29
C GLU A 328 -2.07 -36.84 19.97
N ALA A 329 -1.38 -37.33 21.01
CA ALA A 329 -0.75 -38.63 20.99
C ALA A 329 -1.84 -39.69 20.79
N LYS A 330 -2.05 -40.13 19.55
CA LYS A 330 -2.69 -41.41 19.27
C LYS A 330 -1.62 -42.38 18.78
N THR A 331 -1.21 -43.21 19.72
CA THR A 331 -0.68 -44.55 19.47
C THR A 331 -1.49 -45.20 18.35
N ASN A 332 -0.85 -45.55 17.24
CA ASN A 332 -1.12 -46.76 16.48
C ASN A 332 0.01 -47.01 15.48
N LYS A 333 0.75 -48.10 15.73
CA LYS A 333 1.61 -48.75 14.76
C LYS A 333 0.71 -49.43 13.73
N LEU A 334 0.71 -48.96 12.48
CA LEU A 334 0.86 -49.76 11.25
C LEU A 334 0.79 -48.82 10.03
N ASP A 335 1.38 -49.28 8.93
CA ASP A 335 1.34 -48.73 7.57
C ASP A 335 2.42 -47.71 7.21
N THR A 336 3.65 -48.23 7.16
CA THR A 336 4.70 -47.77 6.25
C THR A 336 4.21 -47.94 4.80
N ASN A 337 3.55 -46.92 4.22
CA ASN A 337 3.53 -46.56 2.78
C ASN A 337 2.46 -45.50 2.42
N THR A 338 2.22 -44.51 3.27
CA THR A 338 1.41 -43.32 2.91
C THR A 338 2.02 -42.03 3.44
N SER A 339 3.32 -41.83 3.24
CA SER A 339 3.91 -40.48 3.19
C SER A 339 3.63 -39.84 1.82
N ILE A 340 2.36 -39.82 1.40
CA ILE A 340 1.93 -38.99 0.28
C ILE A 340 1.96 -37.55 0.80
N ILE A 341 3.02 -36.85 0.42
CA ILE A 341 3.13 -35.40 0.44
C ILE A 341 1.96 -34.88 -0.41
N THR A 342 0.79 -34.65 0.19
CA THR A 342 -0.25 -33.81 -0.43
C THR A 342 0.18 -32.37 -0.26
N SER A 343 1.17 -31.94 -1.04
CA SER A 343 1.53 -30.52 -1.15
C SER A 343 0.29 -29.78 -1.63
N ARG A 344 -0.42 -29.12 -0.72
CA ARG A 344 -1.61 -28.33 -1.07
C ARG A 344 -1.17 -27.24 -2.04
N LYS A 345 -1.70 -27.27 -3.26
CA LYS A 345 -1.37 -26.25 -4.25
C LYS A 345 -2.17 -25.00 -3.92
N ILE A 346 -1.49 -23.88 -3.74
CA ILE A 346 -2.13 -22.59 -3.49
C ILE A 346 -2.04 -21.76 -4.76
N ARG A 347 -3.12 -21.05 -5.08
CA ARG A 347 -3.20 -20.10 -6.20
C ARG A 347 -3.80 -18.78 -5.76
N ILE A 348 -3.30 -17.69 -6.33
CA ILE A 348 -3.82 -16.34 -6.14
C ILE A 348 -4.67 -16.00 -7.36
N PHE A 349 -5.93 -15.68 -7.13
CA PHE A 349 -6.87 -15.25 -8.16
C PHE A 349 -7.20 -13.78 -7.96
N ARG A 350 -7.16 -12.97 -9.03
CA ARG A 350 -7.60 -11.57 -8.94
C ARG A 350 -9.09 -11.51 -8.63
N ASP A 351 -9.49 -10.58 -7.77
CA ASP A 351 -10.89 -10.46 -7.36
C ASP A 351 -11.70 -9.82 -8.49
N ALA A 352 -12.70 -10.55 -9.00
CA ALA A 352 -13.55 -10.10 -10.09
C ALA A 352 -14.46 -8.91 -9.71
N ASP A 353 -14.79 -8.80 -8.41
CA ASP A 353 -15.55 -7.69 -7.84
C ASP A 353 -14.79 -6.35 -7.83
N ILE A 354 -13.44 -6.35 -7.89
CA ILE A 354 -12.61 -5.14 -7.95
C ILE A 354 -11.75 -5.19 -9.21
N PRO A 355 -12.37 -5.01 -10.40
CA PRO A 355 -11.66 -5.11 -11.66
C PRO A 355 -10.69 -3.94 -11.90
N LYS A 356 -10.97 -2.78 -11.30
CA LYS A 356 -10.17 -1.56 -11.42
C LYS A 356 -9.39 -1.27 -10.13
N PRO A 357 -8.14 -0.80 -10.19
CA PRO A 357 -7.36 -0.50 -9.00
C PRO A 357 -7.92 0.67 -8.17
N ILE A 358 -7.87 0.54 -6.85
CA ILE A 358 -8.35 1.57 -5.90
C ILE A 358 -7.17 2.42 -5.44
N LYS A 359 -7.31 3.76 -5.51
CA LYS A 359 -6.24 4.72 -5.23
C LYS A 359 -5.97 5.01 -3.75
N ASN A 360 -6.77 4.47 -2.83
CA ASN A 360 -6.64 4.71 -1.39
C ASN A 360 -6.50 3.38 -0.64
N LEU A 361 -5.43 3.24 0.14
CA LEU A 361 -5.19 2.05 0.95
C LEU A 361 -6.30 1.83 1.99
N ASN A 362 -6.78 2.90 2.62
CA ASN A 362 -7.81 2.82 3.66
C ASN A 362 -9.13 2.27 3.08
N THR A 363 -9.50 2.78 1.89
CA THR A 363 -10.64 2.31 1.10
C THR A 363 -10.49 0.83 0.75
N MET A 364 -9.31 0.41 0.26
CA MET A 364 -9.06 -0.99 -0.06
C MET A 364 -9.15 -1.89 1.18
N PHE A 365 -8.59 -1.45 2.31
CA PHE A 365 -8.68 -2.18 3.57
C PHE A 365 -10.12 -2.30 4.07
N LEU A 366 -10.95 -1.26 3.89
CA LEU A 366 -12.35 -1.34 4.30
C LEU A 366 -13.15 -2.36 3.47
N LEU A 367 -12.82 -2.51 2.19
CA LEU A 367 -13.51 -3.44 1.28
C LEU A 367 -13.06 -4.90 1.42
N ARG A 368 -11.75 -5.15 1.60
CA ARG A 368 -11.17 -6.51 1.53
C ARG A 368 -10.31 -6.89 2.73
N GLY A 369 -10.10 -5.96 3.66
CA GLY A 369 -9.43 -6.22 4.92
C GLY A 369 -10.36 -6.87 5.95
N ILE A 370 -9.94 -6.80 7.21
CA ILE A 370 -10.72 -7.30 8.34
C ILE A 370 -11.69 -6.20 8.77
N SER A 371 -12.80 -6.07 8.05
CA SER A 371 -13.79 -5.04 8.30
C SER A 371 -15.20 -5.56 8.14
N ARG A 372 -16.12 -5.13 9.02
CA ARG A 372 -17.56 -5.39 8.89
C ARG A 372 -18.17 -4.73 7.65
N PHE A 373 -17.55 -3.64 7.21
CA PHE A 373 -17.95 -2.86 6.05
C PHE A 373 -17.57 -3.51 4.71
N GLY A 374 -16.84 -4.64 4.69
CA GLY A 374 -16.51 -5.33 3.44
C GLY A 374 -17.75 -5.86 2.70
N SER A 375 -18.81 -6.21 3.44
CA SER A 375 -20.06 -6.77 2.91
C SER A 375 -21.28 -5.88 3.14
N SER A 376 -21.18 -4.87 4.00
CA SER A 376 -22.31 -4.04 4.43
C SER A 376 -21.95 -2.56 4.23
N LEU A 377 -22.31 -2.04 3.05
CA LEU A 377 -22.12 -0.65 2.63
C LEU A 377 -23.45 -0.02 2.18
N GLY A 378 -23.42 1.29 1.93
CA GLY A 378 -24.58 2.07 1.52
C GLY A 378 -25.64 2.09 2.62
N ALA A 379 -26.88 1.76 2.28
CA ALA A 379 -28.00 1.65 3.22
C ALA A 379 -27.74 0.65 4.37
N TRP A 380 -26.86 -0.34 4.17
CA TRP A 380 -26.57 -1.40 5.14
C TRP A 380 -25.40 -1.07 6.09
N ALA A 381 -24.74 0.07 5.91
CA ALA A 381 -23.62 0.48 6.75
C ALA A 381 -23.93 0.54 8.28
N PRO A 382 -25.13 0.91 8.75
CA PRO A 382 -25.45 0.94 10.18
C PRO A 382 -25.31 -0.41 10.89
N TYR A 383 -25.51 -1.52 10.16
CA TYR A 383 -25.30 -2.88 10.69
C TYR A 383 -23.81 -3.21 10.85
N ALA A 384 -22.95 -2.63 10.01
CA ALA A 384 -21.50 -2.74 10.18
C ALA A 384 -21.01 -1.88 11.35
N GLU A 385 -21.61 -0.70 11.56
CA GLU A 385 -21.30 0.19 12.67
C GLU A 385 -21.82 -0.32 14.03
N GLY A 386 -22.87 -1.14 14.02
CA GLY A 386 -23.53 -1.60 15.26
C GLY A 386 -24.34 -0.51 15.93
N ILE A 387 -24.97 0.38 15.15
CA ILE A 387 -25.84 1.47 15.65
C ILE A 387 -27.30 1.03 15.74
N VAL A 388 -27.68 0.02 14.94
CA VAL A 388 -29.09 -0.41 14.83
C VAL A 388 -29.56 -1.11 16.11
N ASP A 389 -28.67 -1.93 16.69
CA ASP A 389 -28.97 -2.75 17.85
C ASP A 389 -28.29 -2.18 19.10
N MET A 390 -28.92 -2.45 20.23
CA MET A 390 -28.46 -2.07 21.56
C MET A 390 -27.95 -3.32 22.29
N ASP A 391 -26.97 -3.18 23.18
CA ASP A 391 -26.50 -4.33 23.97
C ASP A 391 -27.62 -4.81 24.92
N ILE A 392 -27.68 -6.12 25.19
CA ILE A 392 -28.73 -6.75 26.02
C ILE A 392 -28.82 -6.13 27.43
N PHE A 393 -27.71 -5.62 27.96
CA PHE A 393 -27.61 -5.02 29.29
C PHE A 393 -27.55 -3.48 29.29
N GLU A 394 -27.78 -2.85 28.14
CA GLU A 394 -27.78 -1.41 28.04
C GLU A 394 -29.08 -0.79 28.59
N ASN A 395 -29.10 0.53 28.74
CA ASN A 395 -30.25 1.22 29.31
C ASN A 395 -31.46 1.18 28.37
N GLU A 396 -32.53 0.53 28.82
CA GLU A 396 -33.81 0.40 28.11
C GLU A 396 -34.40 1.74 27.66
N LEU A 397 -34.12 2.83 28.39
CA LEU A 397 -34.60 4.18 28.03
C LEU A 397 -33.94 4.74 26.77
N LYS A 398 -32.74 4.25 26.42
CA LYS A 398 -32.01 4.62 25.18
C LYS A 398 -32.46 3.77 23.98
N HIS A 399 -33.41 2.85 24.17
CA HIS A 399 -33.86 1.98 23.11
C HIS A 399 -34.61 2.75 22.00
N LEU A 400 -34.38 2.38 20.74
CA LEU A 400 -34.92 3.07 19.56
C LEU A 400 -36.46 3.21 19.56
N ILE A 401 -37.16 2.21 20.11
CA ILE A 401 -38.63 2.25 20.22
C ILE A 401 -39.10 3.33 21.21
N VAL A 402 -38.30 3.60 22.25
CA VAL A 402 -38.63 4.57 23.31
C VAL A 402 -38.26 5.99 22.89
N GLN A 403 -37.13 6.16 22.21
CA GLN A 403 -36.62 7.47 21.77
C GLN A 403 -36.33 7.49 20.25
N PRO A 404 -37.36 7.53 19.40
CA PRO A 404 -37.17 7.60 17.94
C PRO A 404 -36.54 8.92 17.48
N GLU A 405 -36.63 9.98 18.30
CA GLU A 405 -36.15 11.33 17.98
C GLU A 405 -34.62 11.45 17.98
N GLU A 406 -33.90 10.61 18.75
CA GLU A 406 -32.42 10.62 18.83
C GLU A 406 -31.72 10.13 17.54
N MET A 407 -32.46 9.52 16.62
CA MET A 407 -31.95 9.17 15.29
C MET A 407 -31.85 10.39 14.36
N ILE A 408 -32.61 11.45 14.61
CA ILE A 408 -32.74 12.58 13.68
C ILE A 408 -31.87 13.74 14.15
N GLU A 409 -30.59 13.74 13.76
CA GLU A 409 -29.77 14.97 13.78
C GLU A 409 -30.33 15.93 12.71
N LEU A 410 -31.40 16.66 13.04
CA LEU A 410 -31.83 17.82 12.26
C LEU A 410 -30.83 18.95 12.52
N ASP A 411 -29.72 18.98 11.79
CA ASP A 411 -28.90 20.19 11.66
C ASP A 411 -29.83 21.35 11.22
N GLY A 412 -30.24 22.18 12.17
CA GLY A 412 -31.12 23.33 11.99
C GLY A 412 -30.48 24.53 11.31
N HIS A 413 -29.42 24.33 10.51
CA HIS A 413 -28.80 25.41 9.75
C HIS A 413 -29.44 25.48 8.35
N SER A 414 -30.39 26.40 8.27
CA SER A 414 -31.01 26.92 7.06
C SER A 414 -29.98 27.74 6.28
N ASP A 415 -29.15 27.09 5.47
CA ASP A 415 -28.42 27.79 4.43
C ASP A 415 -29.13 27.59 3.06
N ASP A 416 -29.31 28.74 2.40
CA ASP A 416 -29.81 29.02 1.07
C ASP A 416 -31.33 28.94 0.82
N ASP A 417 -31.94 30.12 1.04
CA ASP A 417 -33.10 30.66 0.32
C ASP A 417 -32.75 30.91 -1.15
N LEU A 418 -32.94 29.89 -2.00
CA LEU A 418 -33.07 30.08 -3.45
C LEU A 418 -34.53 29.84 -3.85
N GLN A 419 -35.18 30.92 -4.30
CA GLN A 419 -36.59 30.96 -4.67
C GLN A 419 -36.91 29.98 -5.82
N GLY A 420 -37.95 29.15 -5.65
CA GLY A 420 -38.53 28.33 -6.72
C GLY A 420 -38.65 26.82 -6.47
N ARG A 421 -38.57 26.32 -5.23
CA ARG A 421 -38.58 24.88 -4.89
C ARG A 421 -39.72 24.49 -3.91
N PRO A 422 -40.10 23.19 -3.83
CA PRO A 422 -41.23 22.67 -3.05
C PRO A 422 -41.23 23.06 -1.57
N LYS A 423 -42.37 22.89 -0.90
CA LYS A 423 -42.61 23.29 0.51
C LYS A 423 -41.48 22.83 1.44
N ALA A 424 -41.17 23.62 2.47
CA ALA A 424 -40.05 23.39 3.38
C ALA A 424 -40.06 22.00 4.06
N GLU A 425 -41.25 21.42 4.28
CA GLU A 425 -41.44 20.07 4.84
C GLU A 425 -40.99 18.96 3.87
N ASP A 426 -41.32 19.09 2.58
CA ASP A 426 -40.92 18.13 1.54
C ASP A 426 -39.39 18.09 1.39
N ARG A 427 -38.71 19.24 1.56
CA ARG A 427 -37.24 19.34 1.52
C ARG A 427 -36.59 18.62 2.71
N LYS A 428 -37.18 18.72 3.91
CA LYS A 428 -36.68 18.00 5.10
C LYS A 428 -36.86 16.49 4.96
N GLN A 429 -38.04 16.05 4.49
CA GLN A 429 -38.29 14.63 4.24
C GLN A 429 -37.35 14.07 3.18
N ARG A 430 -37.12 14.81 2.09
CA ARG A 430 -36.17 14.40 1.03
C ARG A 430 -34.76 14.22 1.57
N LYS A 431 -34.26 15.16 2.38
CA LYS A 431 -32.96 15.06 3.06
C LYS A 431 -32.84 13.77 3.85
N ILE A 432 -33.83 13.48 4.68
CA ILE A 432 -33.87 12.27 5.53
C ILE A 432 -33.84 11.01 4.66
N ILE A 433 -34.73 10.90 3.67
CA ILE A 433 -34.82 9.71 2.81
C ILE A 433 -33.52 9.52 2.02
N SER A 434 -32.93 10.60 1.49
CA SER A 434 -31.66 10.52 0.76
C SER A 434 -30.51 10.03 1.64
N ALA A 435 -30.37 10.57 2.86
CA ALA A 435 -29.34 10.13 3.80
C ALA A 435 -29.52 8.66 4.20
N LEU A 436 -30.76 8.24 4.50
CA LEU A 436 -31.05 6.84 4.82
C LEU A 436 -30.76 5.90 3.64
N LYS A 437 -31.04 6.29 2.39
CA LYS A 437 -30.76 5.46 1.23
C LYS A 437 -29.27 5.29 0.93
N PHE A 438 -28.48 6.35 1.05
CA PHE A 438 -27.06 6.32 0.69
C PHE A 438 -26.12 5.95 1.85
N LYS A 439 -26.52 6.21 3.10
CA LYS A 439 -25.68 5.99 4.28
C LYS A 439 -26.29 5.03 5.30
N GLY A 440 -27.60 4.80 5.24
CA GLY A 440 -28.35 4.04 6.25
C GLY A 440 -28.57 4.78 7.56
N THR A 441 -27.84 5.86 7.84
CA THR A 441 -27.93 6.65 9.07
C THR A 441 -27.92 8.15 8.77
N LEU A 442 -28.56 8.91 9.65
CA LEU A 442 -28.52 10.37 9.65
C LEU A 442 -27.29 10.92 10.39
N LYS A 443 -26.70 10.11 11.29
CA LYS A 443 -25.52 10.49 12.07
C LYS A 443 -24.30 10.60 11.16
N ARG A 444 -23.42 11.54 11.47
CA ARG A 444 -22.14 11.65 10.75
C ARG A 444 -21.24 10.47 11.10
N ILE A 445 -20.60 9.92 10.06
CA ILE A 445 -19.64 8.82 10.20
C ILE A 445 -18.41 9.34 10.94
N LYS A 446 -18.13 8.78 12.12
CA LYS A 446 -16.93 9.10 12.89
C LYS A 446 -15.73 8.28 12.36
N PRO A 447 -14.61 8.90 11.95
CA PRO A 447 -13.47 8.18 11.35
C PRO A 447 -12.87 7.14 12.28
N LYS A 448 -12.79 7.44 13.59
CA LYS A 448 -12.25 6.51 14.60
C LYS A 448 -13.07 5.21 14.66
N LYS A 449 -14.39 5.25 14.41
CA LYS A 449 -15.26 4.07 14.40
C LYS A 449 -15.10 3.24 13.12
N LEU A 450 -14.90 3.89 11.97
CA LEU A 450 -14.76 3.22 10.67
C LEU A 450 -13.55 2.27 10.60
N TYR A 451 -12.48 2.62 11.32
CA TYR A 451 -11.18 1.95 11.26
C TYR A 451 -10.82 1.18 12.55
N LYS A 452 -11.75 1.05 13.51
CA LYS A 452 -11.52 0.31 14.76
C LYS A 452 -11.56 -1.20 14.48
N CYS A 453 -10.40 -1.85 14.46
CA CYS A 453 -10.29 -3.30 14.28
C CYS A 453 -10.24 -4.10 15.60
N ASN A 454 -10.07 -3.42 16.75
CA ASN A 454 -10.02 -4.07 18.07
C ASN A 454 -11.30 -3.80 18.86
N GLY A 455 -12.05 -4.89 19.10
CA GLY A 455 -13.24 -4.92 19.94
C GLY A 455 -12.93 -4.84 21.44
N ASN A 456 -12.23 -3.80 21.88
CA ASN A 456 -12.34 -3.40 23.28
C ASN A 456 -13.75 -2.79 23.44
N HIS A 457 -14.69 -3.65 23.85
CA HIS A 457 -16.04 -3.33 24.30
C HIS A 457 -15.98 -2.61 25.64
N GLY A 458 -15.60 -1.34 25.61
CA GLY A 458 -15.55 -0.52 26.82
C GLY A 458 -15.14 0.90 26.49
N ASP A 459 -15.91 1.56 25.62
CA ASP A 459 -15.92 3.02 25.55
C ASP A 459 -17.38 3.42 25.29
N SER A 460 -18.14 3.51 26.38
CA SER A 460 -19.33 4.35 26.43
C SER A 460 -18.85 5.79 26.29
N ASP A 461 -18.84 6.30 25.06
CA ASP A 461 -18.48 7.68 24.67
C ASP A 461 -19.45 8.75 25.27
N ASP A 462 -20.01 8.55 26.46
CA ASP A 462 -21.10 9.38 26.99
C ASP A 462 -21.01 9.69 28.50
N TYR A 463 -19.80 9.64 29.09
CA TYR A 463 -19.57 10.21 30.42
C TYR A 463 -18.47 11.27 30.38
N ASN A 464 -18.87 12.51 30.70
CA ASN A 464 -17.97 13.51 31.25
C ASN A 464 -17.33 12.93 32.53
N ASP A 465 -16.06 12.52 32.48
CA ASP A 465 -15.25 12.49 33.70
C ASP A 465 -13.76 12.69 33.40
N ALA A 466 -13.11 13.27 34.40
CA ALA A 466 -11.87 14.01 34.33
C ALA A 466 -10.61 13.14 34.29
N SER A 467 -9.54 13.78 33.78
CA SER A 467 -8.16 13.62 34.22
C SER A 467 -7.60 12.19 34.29
N ILE A 468 -7.26 11.63 33.13
CA ILE A 468 -6.14 10.70 33.02
C ILE A 468 -5.30 11.12 31.81
N ASP A 469 -4.01 11.33 32.06
CA ASP A 469 -2.98 11.86 31.16
C ASP A 469 -2.90 11.16 29.78
N LEU A 470 -3.78 11.57 28.86
CA LEU A 470 -3.79 11.19 27.45
C LEU A 470 -3.01 12.18 26.56
N GLU A 471 -2.54 13.29 27.11
CA GLU A 471 -1.87 14.38 26.37
C GLU A 471 -0.58 13.93 25.65
N GLU A 472 0.06 12.83 26.09
CA GLU A 472 1.31 12.34 25.47
C GLU A 472 1.08 11.46 24.22
N TYR A 473 -0.13 10.90 24.03
CA TYR A 473 -0.49 10.11 22.83
C TYR A 473 -1.12 10.96 21.71
N GLU A 474 -1.67 12.12 22.05
CA GLU A 474 -2.44 12.97 21.12
C GLU A 474 -1.56 13.89 20.26
N GLN A 475 -0.39 14.31 20.75
CA GLN A 475 0.40 15.37 20.09
C GLN A 475 1.16 14.95 18.83
N ASN A 476 1.26 13.65 18.51
CA ASN A 476 2.04 13.17 17.36
C ASN A 476 1.20 12.54 16.22
N ASN A 477 -0.13 12.42 16.37
CA ASN A 477 -0.96 11.53 15.54
C ASN A 477 -2.06 12.21 14.70
N GLU A 478 -2.12 13.54 14.65
CA GLU A 478 -3.18 14.22 13.89
C GLU A 478 -3.10 13.98 12.36
N ASN A 479 -1.89 13.87 11.80
CA ASN A 479 -1.70 13.88 10.34
C ASN A 479 -2.32 12.65 9.60
N PHE A 480 -2.42 11.47 10.22
CA PHE A 480 -2.91 10.26 9.52
C PHE A 480 -4.42 10.33 9.26
N PHE A 481 -5.20 10.78 10.25
CA PHE A 481 -6.65 10.94 10.10
C PHE A 481 -7.05 12.33 9.61
N GLU A 482 -6.18 13.33 9.58
CA GLU A 482 -6.54 14.71 9.21
C GLU A 482 -7.18 14.79 7.81
N SER A 483 -6.66 14.03 6.85
CA SER A 483 -7.17 14.03 5.47
C SER A 483 -8.54 13.37 5.36
N GLU A 484 -8.74 12.23 6.03
CA GLU A 484 -10.03 11.53 6.08
C GLU A 484 -11.05 12.29 6.94
N GLN A 485 -10.61 12.95 8.01
CA GLN A 485 -11.46 13.83 8.83
C GLN A 485 -11.98 15.01 8.01
N LYS A 486 -11.10 15.72 7.29
CA LYS A 486 -11.50 16.79 6.37
C LYS A 486 -12.50 16.31 5.31
N ARG A 487 -12.35 15.08 4.82
CA ARG A 487 -13.30 14.49 3.87
C ARG A 487 -14.64 14.22 4.54
N LEU A 488 -14.65 13.57 5.71
CA LEU A 488 -15.86 13.21 6.45
C LEU A 488 -16.56 14.41 7.10
N GLN A 489 -15.92 15.58 7.16
CA GLN A 489 -16.60 16.85 7.47
C GLN A 489 -17.67 17.19 6.42
N ASN A 490 -17.50 16.76 5.17
CA ASN A 490 -18.54 16.91 4.15
C ASN A 490 -19.73 16.01 4.49
N ARG A 491 -20.91 16.62 4.66
CA ARG A 491 -22.17 15.92 4.96
C ARG A 491 -22.48 14.81 3.94
N TYR A 492 -22.09 14.95 2.68
CA TYR A 492 -22.41 13.96 1.65
C TYR A 492 -21.37 12.86 1.50
N ALA A 493 -20.19 12.98 2.12
CA ALA A 493 -19.12 12.01 1.99
C ALA A 493 -19.59 10.59 2.33
N SER A 494 -19.30 9.64 1.45
CA SER A 494 -19.59 8.23 1.68
C SER A 494 -18.59 7.62 2.69
N ALA A 495 -18.92 6.46 3.26
CA ALA A 495 -17.98 5.71 4.09
C ALA A 495 -16.68 5.39 3.31
N VAL A 496 -16.86 4.95 2.06
CA VAL A 496 -15.81 4.49 1.15
C VAL A 496 -15.82 5.35 -0.12
N PRO A 497 -14.86 6.27 -0.31
CA PRO A 497 -14.82 7.09 -1.52
C PRO A 497 -14.46 6.22 -2.72
N ILE A 498 -15.40 6.13 -3.66
CA ILE A 498 -15.23 5.39 -4.92
C ILE A 498 -15.09 6.37 -6.07
N ASN A 499 -14.01 6.20 -6.83
CA ASN A 499 -13.72 7.06 -7.97
C ASN A 499 -14.53 6.71 -9.22
N GLU A 500 -14.89 5.44 -9.37
CA GLU A 500 -15.49 4.94 -10.60
C GLU A 500 -16.34 3.70 -10.32
N SER A 501 -17.54 3.68 -10.89
CA SER A 501 -18.47 2.54 -10.79
C SER A 501 -19.09 2.27 -12.16
N LYS A 502 -19.17 1.00 -12.56
CA LYS A 502 -19.71 0.60 -13.87
C LYS A 502 -20.84 -0.42 -13.70
N PHE A 503 -21.98 -0.13 -14.32
CA PHE A 503 -23.16 -0.98 -14.30
C PHE A 503 -23.55 -1.40 -15.72
N GLU A 504 -23.82 -2.68 -15.92
CA GLU A 504 -24.37 -3.21 -17.17
C GLU A 504 -25.79 -3.70 -16.90
N ILE A 505 -26.79 -2.94 -17.34
CA ILE A 505 -28.19 -3.25 -17.06
C ILE A 505 -28.73 -4.08 -18.22
N LYS A 506 -29.37 -5.21 -17.89
CA LYS A 506 -30.09 -6.11 -18.82
C LYS A 506 -31.51 -6.29 -18.30
N ALA A 507 -32.48 -5.69 -19.00
CA ALA A 507 -33.89 -5.79 -18.69
C ALA A 507 -34.62 -6.55 -19.82
N GLN A 508 -35.49 -7.49 -19.44
CA GLN A 508 -36.40 -8.12 -20.39
C GLN A 508 -37.62 -7.23 -20.57
N LEU A 509 -37.89 -6.81 -21.81
CA LEU A 509 -39.10 -6.06 -22.12
C LEU A 509 -40.26 -7.05 -22.34
N GLU A 510 -41.29 -6.97 -21.52
CA GLU A 510 -42.53 -7.72 -21.78
C GLU A 510 -43.29 -7.05 -22.94
N LYS A 511 -43.36 -7.71 -24.10
CA LYS A 511 -44.26 -7.30 -25.18
C LYS A 511 -45.71 -7.54 -24.75
N LYS A 512 -46.59 -6.56 -24.93
CA LYS A 512 -48.04 -6.79 -24.95
C LYS A 512 -48.34 -7.76 -26.10
N LYS A 513 -48.65 -9.02 -25.75
CA LYS A 513 -49.09 -10.13 -26.60
C LYS A 513 -49.38 -9.74 -28.07
N THR A 514 -48.35 -9.71 -28.90
CA THR A 514 -48.49 -9.82 -30.36
C THR A 514 -47.26 -10.54 -30.89
N GLN A 515 -47.53 -11.47 -31.82
CA GLN A 515 -46.74 -12.61 -32.25
C GLN A 515 -45.23 -12.36 -32.44
N GLY A 516 -44.40 -13.32 -31.95
CA GLY A 516 -42.98 -13.44 -32.29
C GLY A 516 -42.10 -13.76 -31.09
N ASN A 517 -41.49 -14.95 -31.07
CA ASN A 517 -40.77 -15.59 -29.96
C ASN A 517 -39.36 -15.01 -29.65
N GLU A 518 -39.08 -13.75 -29.99
CA GLU A 518 -37.82 -13.09 -29.63
C GLU A 518 -38.05 -12.20 -28.40
N LYS A 519 -37.45 -12.60 -27.27
CA LYS A 519 -37.36 -11.78 -26.07
C LYS A 519 -36.43 -10.60 -26.38
N ASP A 520 -36.98 -9.42 -26.62
CA ASP A 520 -36.17 -8.21 -26.76
C ASP A 520 -35.51 -7.89 -25.41
N VAL A 521 -34.20 -8.11 -25.35
CA VAL A 521 -33.37 -7.74 -24.20
C VAL A 521 -32.94 -6.29 -24.38
N PHE A 522 -33.44 -5.40 -23.54
CA PHE A 522 -32.92 -4.05 -23.44
C PHE A 522 -31.65 -4.09 -22.60
N SER A 523 -30.54 -3.64 -23.17
CA SER A 523 -29.29 -3.50 -22.43
C SER A 523 -28.64 -2.16 -22.65
N PHE A 524 -28.16 -1.56 -21.56
CA PHE A 524 -27.35 -0.35 -21.60
C PHE A 524 -26.28 -0.41 -20.52
N THR A 525 -25.19 0.32 -20.75
CA THR A 525 -24.08 0.42 -19.79
C THR A 525 -24.03 1.83 -19.23
N MET A 526 -23.89 1.94 -17.92
CA MET A 526 -23.73 3.19 -17.19
C MET A 526 -22.36 3.20 -16.51
N GLU A 527 -21.57 4.23 -16.74
CA GLU A 527 -20.27 4.43 -16.11
C GLU A 527 -20.27 5.79 -15.41
N LEU A 528 -20.01 5.78 -14.10
CA LEU A 528 -19.97 6.97 -13.27
C LEU A 528 -18.54 7.19 -12.80
N THR A 529 -18.07 8.44 -12.85
CA THR A 529 -16.72 8.82 -12.44
C THR A 529 -16.74 10.06 -11.57
N GLY A 530 -15.82 10.16 -10.61
CA GLY A 530 -15.71 11.28 -9.69
C GLY A 530 -14.63 11.07 -8.63
N SER A 531 -14.58 11.96 -7.63
CA SER A 531 -13.79 11.73 -6.42
C SER A 531 -14.49 10.79 -5.44
N ASP A 532 -15.82 10.91 -5.35
CA ASP A 532 -16.71 10.07 -4.54
C ASP A 532 -18.08 9.99 -5.25
N VAL A 533 -18.27 8.94 -6.05
CA VAL A 533 -19.46 8.77 -6.91
C VAL A 533 -20.75 8.76 -6.08
N TYR A 534 -20.79 7.97 -5.00
CA TYR A 534 -22.00 7.81 -4.18
C TYR A 534 -22.26 9.04 -3.30
N GLY A 535 -21.20 9.72 -2.85
CA GLY A 535 -21.36 11.02 -2.20
C GLY A 535 -21.98 12.08 -3.12
N GLY A 536 -21.54 12.12 -4.39
CA GLY A 536 -22.14 13.01 -5.39
C GLY A 536 -23.59 12.64 -5.74
N LEU A 537 -23.92 11.35 -5.85
CA LEU A 537 -25.31 10.90 -6.07
C LEU A 537 -26.23 11.28 -4.90
N HIS A 538 -25.72 11.18 -3.67
CA HIS A 538 -26.43 11.62 -2.47
C HIS A 538 -26.70 13.13 -2.51
N GLU A 539 -25.73 13.95 -2.91
CA GLU A 539 -25.89 15.39 -3.09
C GLU A 539 -26.97 15.71 -4.15
N LEU A 540 -26.94 15.03 -5.31
CA LEU A 540 -27.93 15.23 -6.38
C LEU A 540 -29.36 14.82 -5.94
N ALA A 541 -29.48 13.80 -5.10
CA ALA A 541 -30.76 13.38 -4.54
C ALA A 541 -31.31 14.41 -3.52
N ASP A 542 -30.46 14.97 -2.66
CA ASP A 542 -30.85 16.05 -1.74
C ASP A 542 -31.26 17.32 -2.52
N GLN A 543 -30.49 17.69 -3.56
CA GLN A 543 -30.83 18.80 -4.44
C GLN A 543 -32.09 18.56 -5.28
N GLY A 544 -32.64 17.35 -5.31
CA GLY A 544 -33.89 17.04 -6.01
C GLY A 544 -33.76 16.80 -7.51
N VAL A 545 -32.55 16.60 -8.01
CA VAL A 545 -32.30 16.18 -9.39
C VAL A 545 -32.70 14.71 -9.58
N ILE A 546 -32.47 13.90 -8.53
CA ILE A 546 -32.82 12.48 -8.48
C ILE A 546 -33.90 12.29 -7.40
N ASP A 547 -34.93 11.50 -7.71
CA ASP A 547 -35.95 11.12 -6.73
C ASP A 547 -35.41 9.98 -5.83
N PRO A 548 -35.14 10.23 -4.53
CA PRO A 548 -34.55 9.22 -3.65
C PRO A 548 -35.50 8.05 -3.36
N CYS A 549 -36.81 8.19 -3.61
CA CYS A 549 -37.77 7.10 -3.44
C CYS A 549 -37.76 6.10 -4.61
N LYS A 550 -37.28 6.53 -5.78
CA LYS A 550 -37.27 5.72 -7.02
C LYS A 550 -35.89 5.21 -7.40
N ILE A 551 -34.84 5.67 -6.70
CA ILE A 551 -33.49 5.18 -6.95
C ILE A 551 -33.41 3.70 -6.59
N PRO A 552 -32.87 2.83 -7.47
CA PRO A 552 -32.74 1.43 -7.16
C PRO A 552 -31.60 1.19 -6.16
N ASP A 553 -31.73 0.16 -5.34
CA ASP A 553 -30.79 -0.12 -4.24
C ASP A 553 -29.35 -0.39 -4.74
N TRP A 554 -29.20 -1.01 -5.91
CA TRP A 554 -27.87 -1.25 -6.49
C TRP A 554 -27.11 0.03 -6.88
N LEU A 555 -27.80 1.18 -6.96
CA LEU A 555 -27.20 2.49 -7.26
C LEU A 555 -26.89 3.30 -5.99
N THR A 556 -27.25 2.81 -4.79
CA THR A 556 -27.02 3.52 -3.52
C THR A 556 -25.69 3.21 -2.84
N GLY A 557 -24.83 2.41 -3.48
CA GLY A 557 -23.46 2.14 -3.00
C GLY A 557 -23.30 0.88 -2.14
N GLU A 558 -24.29 -0.03 -2.15
CA GLU A 558 -24.16 -1.35 -1.54
C GLU A 558 -22.98 -2.16 -2.12
N VAL A 559 -22.79 -2.06 -3.44
CA VAL A 559 -21.67 -2.68 -4.16
C VAL A 559 -20.88 -1.57 -4.87
N PRO A 560 -19.67 -1.24 -4.37
CA PRO A 560 -18.98 -0.02 -4.75
C PRO A 560 -18.49 0.03 -6.20
N MET A 561 -18.12 -1.11 -6.80
CA MET A 561 -17.55 -1.16 -8.16
C MET A 561 -18.60 -1.37 -9.26
N GLY A 562 -19.84 -1.66 -8.88
CA GLY A 562 -20.92 -2.03 -9.79
C GLY A 562 -20.82 -3.47 -10.32
N GLY A 563 -21.61 -3.77 -11.34
CA GLY A 563 -21.78 -5.12 -11.87
C GLY A 563 -22.90 -5.21 -12.90
N THR A 564 -23.33 -6.42 -13.21
CA THR A 564 -24.39 -6.67 -14.19
C THR A 564 -25.73 -6.75 -13.47
N VAL A 565 -26.68 -5.88 -13.82
CA VAL A 565 -28.02 -5.89 -13.23
C VAL A 565 -28.95 -6.67 -14.16
N VAL A 566 -29.50 -7.78 -13.68
CA VAL A 566 -30.45 -8.62 -14.45
C VAL A 566 -31.77 -8.66 -13.70
N ASN A 567 -32.86 -8.24 -14.35
CA ASN A 567 -34.21 -8.22 -13.77
C ASN A 567 -34.27 -7.52 -12.40
N GLY A 568 -33.61 -6.37 -12.28
CA GLY A 568 -33.58 -5.55 -11.06
C GLY A 568 -32.64 -6.05 -9.96
N LYS A 569 -31.97 -7.20 -10.13
CA LYS A 569 -30.99 -7.72 -9.16
C LYS A 569 -29.57 -7.53 -9.67
N LEU A 570 -28.72 -6.94 -8.83
CA LEU A 570 -27.30 -6.84 -9.11
C LEU A 570 -26.65 -8.21 -8.97
N ARG A 571 -26.03 -8.66 -10.05
CA ARG A 571 -25.06 -9.75 -10.04
C ARG A 571 -23.70 -9.10 -10.15
N THR A 572 -22.91 -9.17 -9.08
CA THR A 572 -21.48 -8.89 -9.23
C THR A 572 -20.94 -9.90 -10.23
N LYS A 573 -19.90 -9.53 -10.98
CA LYS A 573 -19.14 -10.51 -11.79
C LYS A 573 -18.46 -11.45 -10.78
N ARG A 574 -19.23 -12.42 -10.30
CA ARG A 574 -18.83 -13.39 -9.29
C ARG A 574 -17.92 -14.42 -9.87
#